data_AF-A0A7R8ZZ59-F1
#
_entry.id   AF-A0A7R8ZZ59-F1
#
_cell.length_a   1.000
_cell.length_b   1.000
_cell.length_c   1.000
_cell.angle_alpha   90.00
_cell.angle_beta   90.00
_cell.angle_gamma   90.00
#
_symmetry.space_group_name_H-M   'P 1'
#
loop_
_entity.id
_entity.type
_entity.pdbx_description
1 polymer ?
#
loop_
_entity_poly.entity_id
_entity_poly.type
_entity_poly.pdbx_seq_one_letter_code
_entity_poly.pdbx_strand_id
1 'polypeptide(L)'
;MGEKKSVGYHLPTGKAIDTLMSKQTVTIIGGGLAGCEAAWQISRMGVPVHLHEMKPKRFSPAHEMESLAELVCSNSLRSDDPSSAVGLLKEEMRKFSSLTMTTAMEHRVPAGKALAVDRNAFSLAISKKLEESPLIQISRDEVTSLPPEETAPCIVASGPLTSESLTQSLMTITGKKLAFYDAIAPIVEADSLDMEIVYRKSRYDSGPGDYLNCPMDREEYQYFIEQLSTAQTVPLQGHEEQKYFEGCLPIEIMCARGENTPRFGPMKPVGLPDPRTGKDPYAVVQLRSENLQCSHYNMVGFQTKMTY
;
A
#
# COMPACT_ATOMS: atom_id res chain seq x y z
N MET A 1 -41.53 -2.50 -12.89
CA MET A 1 -41.34 -2.40 -11.43
C MET A 1 -40.89 -3.77 -10.93
N GLY A 2 -39.58 -4.00 -10.87
CA GLY A 2 -39.00 -5.25 -10.36
C GLY A 2 -38.35 -4.97 -9.02
N GLU A 3 -38.82 -5.63 -7.97
CA GLU A 3 -38.33 -5.49 -6.60
C GLU A 3 -36.84 -5.89 -6.53
N LYS A 4 -36.00 -4.97 -6.07
CA LYS A 4 -34.64 -5.28 -5.62
C LYS A 4 -34.76 -6.09 -4.33
N LYS A 5 -34.59 -7.41 -4.41
CA LYS A 5 -34.31 -8.23 -3.22
C LYS A 5 -32.92 -7.86 -2.70
N SER A 6 -32.87 -7.09 -1.61
CA SER A 6 -31.66 -6.95 -0.82
C SER A 6 -31.33 -8.30 -0.20
N VAL A 7 -30.17 -8.88 -0.55
CA VAL A 7 -29.63 -10.06 0.13
C VAL A 7 -29.12 -9.60 1.50
N GLY A 8 -30.02 -9.54 2.47
CA GLY A 8 -29.67 -9.32 3.86
C GLY A 8 -29.08 -10.61 4.43
N TYR A 9 -27.79 -10.61 4.73
CA TYR A 9 -27.16 -11.69 5.48
C TYR A 9 -27.60 -11.56 6.95
N HIS A 10 -28.50 -12.43 7.40
CA HIS A 10 -28.84 -12.55 8.82
C HIS A 10 -27.68 -13.25 9.55
N LEU A 11 -27.00 -12.51 10.43
CA LEU A 11 -26.03 -13.09 11.35
C LEU A 11 -26.77 -13.99 12.36
N PRO A 12 -26.29 -15.22 12.65
CA PRO A 12 -26.91 -16.10 13.64
C PRO A 12 -26.85 -15.50 15.05
N THR A 13 -27.85 -15.72 15.89
CA THR A 13 -27.89 -15.21 17.27
C THR A 13 -27.35 -16.20 18.31
N GLY A 14 -26.65 -15.68 19.32
CA GLY A 14 -26.33 -16.30 20.62
C GLY A 14 -25.90 -17.76 20.61
N LYS A 15 -26.84 -18.69 20.79
CA LYS A 15 -26.56 -20.14 20.86
C LYS A 15 -26.03 -20.74 19.55
N ALA A 16 -26.35 -20.15 18.41
CA ALA A 16 -25.83 -20.60 17.12
C ALA A 16 -24.36 -20.24 16.93
N ILE A 17 -23.88 -19.15 17.55
CA ILE A 17 -22.49 -18.71 17.51
C ILE A 17 -21.62 -19.68 18.33
N ASP A 18 -22.02 -20.04 19.55
CA ASP A 18 -21.28 -21.00 20.38
C ASP A 18 -21.13 -22.38 19.71
N THR A 19 -22.16 -22.81 18.98
CA THR A 19 -22.16 -24.08 18.22
C THR A 19 -21.39 -23.97 16.89
N LEU A 20 -21.21 -22.75 16.37
CA LEU A 20 -20.38 -22.48 15.19
C LEU A 20 -18.90 -22.32 15.55
N MET A 21 -18.57 -21.83 16.75
CA MET A 21 -17.19 -21.80 17.26
C MET A 21 -16.60 -23.20 17.48
N SER A 22 -17.43 -24.26 17.48
CA SER A 22 -16.97 -25.65 17.44
C SER A 22 -16.81 -26.21 16.01
N LYS A 23 -17.08 -25.42 14.96
CA LYS A 23 -16.74 -25.72 13.56
C LYS A 23 -15.45 -24.98 13.21
N GLN A 24 -14.53 -25.65 12.49
CA GLN A 24 -13.23 -25.15 12.03
C GLN A 24 -13.13 -23.62 11.91
N THR A 25 -12.60 -22.97 12.95
CA THR A 25 -12.23 -21.56 12.96
C THR A 25 -11.08 -21.35 11.99
N VAL A 26 -11.18 -20.35 11.12
CA VAL A 26 -10.07 -20.01 10.20
C VAL A 26 -9.07 -19.13 10.93
N THR A 27 -7.81 -19.56 10.95
CA THR A 27 -6.71 -18.77 11.50
C THR A 27 -6.17 -17.82 10.45
N ILE A 28 -5.95 -16.56 10.81
CA ILE A 28 -5.31 -15.56 9.95
C ILE A 28 -4.12 -14.98 10.72
N ILE A 29 -2.93 -15.04 10.11
CA ILE A 29 -1.69 -14.53 10.71
C ILE A 29 -1.34 -13.20 10.05
N GLY A 30 -1.48 -12.10 10.78
CA GLY A 30 -1.16 -10.74 10.34
C GLY A 30 -2.39 -9.86 10.15
N GLY A 31 -2.42 -8.72 10.84
CA GLY A 31 -3.49 -7.73 10.84
C GLY A 31 -3.32 -6.60 9.82
N GLY A 32 -2.57 -6.82 8.73
CA GLY A 32 -2.45 -5.88 7.62
C GLY A 32 -3.71 -5.81 6.74
N LEU A 33 -3.66 -5.08 5.63
CA LEU A 33 -4.79 -4.92 4.70
C LEU A 33 -5.40 -6.28 4.26
N ALA A 34 -4.54 -7.23 3.86
CA ALA A 34 -4.99 -8.53 3.39
C ALA A 34 -5.64 -9.37 4.50
N GLY A 35 -5.04 -9.40 5.70
CA GLY A 35 -5.58 -10.16 6.83
C GLY A 35 -6.91 -9.60 7.33
N CYS A 36 -7.04 -8.27 7.39
CA CYS A 36 -8.28 -7.59 7.73
C CYS A 36 -9.40 -7.88 6.72
N GLU A 37 -9.10 -7.80 5.42
CA GLU A 37 -10.08 -8.09 4.38
C GLU A 37 -10.48 -9.57 4.39
N ALA A 38 -9.54 -10.48 4.57
CA ALA A 38 -9.83 -11.92 4.70
C ALA A 38 -10.73 -12.20 5.91
N ALA A 39 -10.40 -11.66 7.09
CA ALA A 39 -11.20 -11.81 8.30
C ALA A 39 -12.64 -11.30 8.11
N TRP A 40 -12.78 -10.16 7.45
CA TRP A 40 -14.08 -9.58 7.12
C TRP A 40 -14.89 -10.46 6.19
N GLN A 41 -14.30 -10.93 5.08
CA GLN A 41 -15.03 -11.73 4.11
C GLN A 41 -15.44 -13.09 4.71
N ILE A 42 -14.54 -13.75 5.46
CA ILE A 42 -14.82 -15.05 6.09
C ILE A 42 -15.92 -14.92 7.15
N SER A 43 -15.84 -13.92 8.03
CA SER A 43 -16.88 -13.70 9.04
C SER A 43 -18.25 -13.36 8.43
N ARG A 44 -18.29 -12.63 7.32
CA ARG A 44 -19.54 -12.37 6.58
C ARG A 44 -20.16 -13.61 5.95
N MET A 45 -19.36 -14.65 5.71
CA MET A 45 -19.86 -15.97 5.29
C MET A 45 -20.34 -16.81 6.49
N GLY A 46 -20.34 -16.24 7.70
CA GLY A 46 -20.78 -16.92 8.92
C GLY A 46 -19.73 -17.87 9.50
N VAL A 47 -18.47 -17.77 9.07
CA VAL A 47 -17.38 -18.64 9.54
C VAL A 47 -16.56 -17.91 10.61
N PRO A 48 -16.31 -18.51 11.78
CA PRO A 48 -15.46 -17.92 12.81
C PRO A 48 -14.01 -17.70 12.33
N VAL A 49 -13.42 -16.60 12.76
CA VAL A 49 -12.04 -16.20 12.45
C VAL A 49 -11.26 -15.96 13.73
N HIS A 50 -10.03 -16.46 13.76
CA HIS A 50 -9.02 -16.07 14.73
C HIS A 50 -7.91 -15.29 14.02
N LEU A 51 -7.92 -13.97 14.21
CA LEU A 51 -6.93 -13.05 13.63
C LEU A 51 -5.81 -12.78 14.63
N HIS A 52 -4.58 -13.10 14.26
CA HIS A 52 -3.38 -12.77 15.03
C HIS A 52 -2.74 -11.49 14.50
N GLU A 53 -2.41 -10.58 15.42
CA GLU A 53 -1.62 -9.39 15.16
C GLU A 53 -0.57 -9.25 16.28
N MET A 54 0.71 -9.09 15.91
CA MET A 54 1.78 -8.96 16.89
C MET A 54 1.80 -7.59 17.58
N LYS A 55 1.28 -6.54 16.90
CA LYS A 55 1.11 -5.20 17.48
C LYS A 55 -0.04 -5.19 18.50
N PRO A 56 0.08 -4.47 19.63
CA PRO A 56 1.18 -3.56 19.98
C PRO A 56 2.34 -4.22 20.75
N LYS A 57 2.31 -5.53 21.02
CA LYS A 57 3.37 -6.20 21.80
C LYS A 57 4.72 -6.17 21.07
N ARG A 58 4.69 -6.26 19.74
CA ARG A 58 5.86 -6.16 18.87
C ARG A 58 5.49 -5.41 17.60
N PHE A 59 6.32 -4.44 17.23
CA PHE A 59 6.20 -3.70 15.98
C PHE A 59 7.28 -4.17 15.00
N SER A 60 6.99 -4.08 13.70
CA SER A 60 8.05 -4.12 12.69
C SER A 60 8.66 -2.72 12.56
N PRO A 61 9.83 -2.57 11.90
CA PRO A 61 10.48 -1.27 11.73
C PRO A 61 9.67 -0.20 11.00
N ALA A 62 8.59 -0.57 10.29
CA ALA A 62 7.77 0.35 9.50
C ALA A 62 6.42 0.69 10.12
N HIS A 63 6.02 0.01 11.21
CA HIS A 63 4.71 0.21 11.83
C HIS A 63 4.85 0.99 13.13
N GLU A 64 3.94 1.94 13.34
CA GLU A 64 3.90 2.83 14.52
C GLU A 64 2.55 2.74 15.24
N MET A 65 1.49 2.26 14.56
CA MET A 65 0.14 2.23 15.12
C MET A 65 -0.22 0.89 15.75
N GLU A 66 -0.92 0.90 16.89
CA GLU A 66 -1.46 -0.33 17.50
C GLU A 66 -2.62 -0.93 16.69
N SER A 67 -3.27 -0.10 15.87
CA SER A 67 -4.40 -0.47 15.02
C SER A 67 -4.00 -1.39 13.87
N LEU A 68 -5.00 -2.13 13.39
CA LEU A 68 -4.94 -3.00 12.22
C LEU A 68 -4.96 -2.18 10.92
N ALA A 69 -4.54 -2.78 9.80
CA ALA A 69 -4.56 -2.18 8.45
C ALA A 69 -3.87 -0.80 8.34
N GLU A 70 -2.80 -0.60 9.09
CA GLU A 70 -1.95 0.59 9.02
C GLU A 70 -1.33 0.76 7.62
N LEU A 71 -1.32 1.99 7.11
CA LEU A 71 -0.68 2.35 5.85
C LEU A 71 0.70 2.94 6.11
N VAL A 72 1.74 2.09 6.02
CA VAL A 72 3.13 2.44 6.40
C VAL A 72 3.92 3.27 5.37
N CYS A 73 3.41 3.38 4.14
CA CYS A 73 4.06 4.14 3.07
C CYS A 73 3.11 5.24 2.57
N SER A 74 2.45 5.06 1.42
CA SER A 74 1.53 6.04 0.83
C SER A 74 0.13 5.98 1.46
N ASN A 75 -0.50 7.15 1.71
CA ASN A 75 -1.93 7.24 2.08
C ASN A 75 -2.88 7.10 0.87
N SER A 76 -2.33 7.07 -0.34
CA SER A 76 -3.07 6.81 -1.57
C SER A 76 -3.17 5.32 -1.85
N LEU A 77 -4.40 4.85 -2.07
CA LEU A 77 -4.73 3.56 -2.65
C LEU A 77 -4.64 3.59 -4.19
N ARG A 78 -4.02 4.62 -4.78
CA ARG A 78 -3.85 4.87 -6.24
C ARG A 78 -5.14 5.29 -6.95
N SER A 79 -5.10 5.33 -8.28
CA SER A 79 -6.20 5.74 -9.17
C SER A 79 -7.53 5.07 -8.83
N ASP A 80 -8.59 5.86 -8.68
CA ASP A 80 -9.97 5.40 -8.52
C ASP A 80 -10.72 5.37 -9.86
N ASP A 81 -10.04 5.69 -10.97
CA ASP A 81 -10.60 5.63 -12.31
C ASP A 81 -10.81 4.16 -12.76
N PRO A 82 -12.04 3.72 -13.05
CA PRO A 82 -12.33 2.36 -13.51
C PRO A 82 -11.62 1.98 -14.82
N SER A 83 -11.17 2.96 -15.61
CA SER A 83 -10.40 2.68 -16.83
C SER A 83 -8.95 2.27 -16.54
N SER A 84 -8.49 2.41 -15.30
CA SER A 84 -7.18 1.95 -14.85
C SER A 84 -7.28 0.58 -14.19
N ALA A 85 -6.27 -0.28 -14.34
CA ALA A 85 -6.29 -1.64 -13.76
C ALA A 85 -6.54 -1.63 -12.24
N VAL A 86 -5.92 -0.69 -11.52
CA VAL A 86 -6.11 -0.55 -10.07
C VAL A 86 -7.48 0.02 -9.69
N GLY A 87 -8.08 0.86 -10.54
CA GLY A 87 -9.44 1.36 -10.30
C GLY A 87 -10.50 0.30 -10.61
N LEU A 88 -10.31 -0.49 -11.68
CA LEU A 88 -11.17 -1.65 -11.97
C LEU A 88 -11.15 -2.67 -10.82
N LEU A 89 -9.97 -2.97 -10.27
CA LEU A 89 -9.87 -3.84 -9.10
C LEU A 89 -10.68 -3.31 -7.90
N LYS A 90 -10.69 -1.99 -7.67
CA LYS A 90 -11.51 -1.40 -6.61
C LYS A 90 -13.00 -1.53 -6.89
N GLU A 91 -13.42 -1.40 -8.14
CA GLU A 91 -14.81 -1.66 -8.54
C GLU A 91 -15.23 -3.10 -8.26
N GLU A 92 -14.34 -4.07 -8.51
CA GLU A 92 -14.58 -5.46 -8.14
C GLU A 92 -14.67 -5.61 -6.62
N MET A 93 -13.71 -5.06 -5.87
CA MET A 93 -13.71 -5.09 -4.40
C MET A 93 -14.98 -4.46 -3.81
N ARG A 94 -15.48 -3.36 -4.38
CA ARG A 94 -16.76 -2.73 -3.99
C ARG A 94 -17.93 -3.67 -4.21
N LYS A 95 -17.98 -4.38 -5.35
CA LYS A 95 -19.03 -5.38 -5.63
C LYS A 95 -19.00 -6.54 -4.63
N PHE A 96 -17.82 -6.92 -4.13
CA PHE A 96 -17.66 -7.91 -3.07
C PHE A 96 -17.78 -7.33 -1.64
N SER A 97 -18.29 -6.10 -1.51
CA SER A 97 -18.50 -5.43 -0.21
C SER A 97 -17.23 -5.37 0.64
N SER A 98 -16.11 -5.00 0.01
CA SER A 98 -14.81 -4.93 0.69
C SER A 98 -14.82 -3.99 1.89
N LEU A 99 -14.22 -4.45 2.99
CA LEU A 99 -14.02 -3.63 4.20
C LEU A 99 -13.08 -2.46 3.90
N THR A 100 -11.98 -2.75 3.23
CA THR A 100 -10.97 -1.78 2.81
C THR A 100 -11.60 -0.69 1.96
N MET A 101 -12.37 -1.05 0.92
CA MET A 101 -12.97 -0.05 0.03
C MET A 101 -14.05 0.78 0.70
N THR A 102 -14.92 0.14 1.49
CA THR A 102 -15.98 0.85 2.20
C THR A 102 -15.38 1.86 3.18
N THR A 103 -14.41 1.44 3.97
CA THR A 103 -13.75 2.29 4.97
C THR A 103 -12.87 3.38 4.32
N ALA A 104 -12.25 3.08 3.18
CA ALA A 104 -11.49 4.08 2.43
C ALA A 104 -12.39 5.19 1.89
N MET A 105 -13.61 4.88 1.47
CA MET A 105 -14.57 5.88 1.02
C MET A 105 -15.07 6.76 2.18
N GLU A 106 -15.30 6.18 3.37
CA GLU A 106 -15.72 6.91 4.58
C GLU A 106 -14.65 7.89 5.07
N HIS A 107 -13.37 7.55 4.91
CA HIS A 107 -12.22 8.33 5.38
C HIS A 107 -11.40 8.96 4.25
N ARG A 108 -12.05 9.22 3.10
CA ARG A 108 -11.39 9.77 1.92
C ARG A 108 -10.91 11.21 2.17
N VAL A 109 -9.70 11.50 1.69
CA VAL A 109 -9.16 12.87 1.59
C VAL A 109 -9.01 13.28 0.11
N PRO A 110 -8.99 14.60 -0.21
CA PRO A 110 -8.74 15.07 -1.57
C PRO A 110 -7.43 14.54 -2.16
N ALA A 111 -7.47 13.98 -3.37
CA ALA A 111 -6.31 13.40 -4.07
C ALA A 111 -6.53 13.25 -5.59
N GLY A 112 -7.26 14.18 -6.20
CA GLY A 112 -7.55 14.20 -7.64
C GLY A 112 -8.26 12.91 -8.09
N LYS A 113 -7.68 12.23 -9.08
CA LYS A 113 -8.18 10.94 -9.60
C LYS A 113 -7.86 9.73 -8.72
N ALA A 114 -7.07 9.90 -7.66
CA ALA A 114 -6.74 8.82 -6.74
C ALA A 114 -7.75 8.73 -5.59
N LEU A 115 -7.88 7.51 -5.05
CA LEU A 115 -8.49 7.30 -3.73
C LEU A 115 -7.37 7.40 -2.70
N ALA A 116 -7.37 8.45 -1.90
CA ALA A 116 -6.48 8.59 -0.75
C ALA A 116 -7.32 8.72 0.52
N VAL A 117 -6.73 8.33 1.64
CA VAL A 117 -7.41 8.27 2.94
C VAL A 117 -6.62 9.02 4.01
N ASP A 118 -7.31 9.43 5.06
CA ASP A 118 -6.65 9.72 6.34
C ASP A 118 -6.15 8.40 6.93
N ARG A 119 -4.83 8.22 7.05
CA ARG A 119 -4.21 6.95 7.48
C ARG A 119 -4.72 6.50 8.85
N ASN A 120 -4.77 7.43 9.80
CA ASN A 120 -5.09 7.12 11.18
C ASN A 120 -6.56 6.77 11.32
N ALA A 121 -7.42 7.62 10.76
CA ALA A 121 -8.87 7.39 10.82
C ALA A 121 -9.26 6.10 10.09
N PHE A 122 -8.66 5.83 8.94
CA PHE A 122 -8.87 4.60 8.17
C PHE A 122 -8.49 3.33 8.96
N SER A 123 -7.28 3.30 9.52
CA SER A 123 -6.77 2.14 10.28
C SER A 123 -7.58 1.88 11.56
N LEU A 124 -7.92 2.94 12.30
CA LEU A 124 -8.77 2.85 13.49
C LEU A 124 -10.18 2.35 13.15
N ALA A 125 -10.77 2.83 12.06
CA ALA A 125 -12.10 2.41 11.63
C ALA A 125 -12.15 0.94 11.19
N ILE A 126 -11.14 0.45 10.48
CA ILE A 126 -11.01 -0.98 10.17
C ILE A 126 -10.91 -1.80 11.45
N SER A 127 -10.04 -1.40 12.38
CA SER A 127 -9.84 -2.10 13.65
C SER A 127 -11.14 -2.24 14.42
N LYS A 128 -11.86 -1.13 14.58
CA LYS A 128 -13.15 -1.09 15.27
C LYS A 128 -14.18 -2.01 14.62
N LYS A 129 -14.32 -1.98 13.29
CA LYS A 129 -15.29 -2.84 12.57
C LYS A 129 -14.99 -4.34 12.76
N LEU A 130 -13.72 -4.72 12.86
CA LEU A 130 -13.33 -6.11 13.12
C LEU A 130 -13.52 -6.50 14.59
N GLU A 131 -13.16 -5.62 15.52
CA GLU A 131 -13.34 -5.82 16.98
C GLU A 131 -14.81 -5.93 17.39
N GLU A 132 -15.71 -5.24 16.68
CA GLU A 132 -17.16 -5.30 16.91
C GLU A 132 -17.82 -6.57 16.31
N SER A 133 -17.09 -7.34 15.50
CA SER A 133 -17.64 -8.56 14.88
C SER A 133 -17.68 -9.73 15.87
N PRO A 134 -18.84 -10.35 16.13
CA PRO A 134 -18.94 -11.47 17.07
C PRO A 134 -18.30 -12.77 16.56
N LEU A 135 -17.92 -12.82 15.28
CA LEU A 135 -17.29 -13.97 14.64
C LEU A 135 -15.77 -13.80 14.47
N ILE A 136 -15.19 -12.67 14.91
CA ILE A 136 -13.77 -12.40 14.79
C ILE A 136 -13.18 -12.27 16.19
N GLN A 137 -12.31 -13.20 16.54
CA GLN A 137 -11.46 -13.08 17.72
C GLN A 137 -10.10 -12.52 17.29
N ILE A 138 -9.65 -11.46 17.94
CA ILE A 138 -8.34 -10.85 17.68
C ILE A 138 -7.39 -11.18 18.84
N SER A 139 -6.28 -11.83 18.53
CA SER A 139 -5.18 -12.07 19.48
C SER A 139 -4.02 -11.14 19.19
N ARG A 140 -3.59 -10.42 20.23
CA ARG A 140 -2.47 -9.47 20.18
C ARG A 140 -1.18 -10.18 20.56
N ASP A 141 -0.70 -11.10 19.70
CA ASP A 141 0.44 -11.98 19.94
C ASP A 141 1.21 -12.27 18.65
N GLU A 142 2.53 -12.43 18.76
CA GLU A 142 3.36 -12.89 17.65
C GLU A 142 3.15 -14.40 17.42
N VAL A 143 2.85 -14.76 16.17
CA VAL A 143 2.85 -16.16 15.74
C VAL A 143 4.24 -16.49 15.22
N THR A 144 4.95 -17.38 15.92
CA THR A 144 6.34 -17.73 15.61
C THR A 144 6.47 -18.98 14.74
N SER A 145 5.40 -19.73 14.53
CA SER A 145 5.38 -20.95 13.74
C SER A 145 4.02 -21.17 13.09
N LEU A 146 4.02 -21.77 11.90
CA LEU A 146 2.78 -22.17 11.24
C LEU A 146 2.00 -23.17 12.11
N PRO A 147 0.66 -23.07 12.13
CA PRO A 147 -0.15 -24.07 12.81
C PRO A 147 0.02 -25.45 12.16
N PRO A 148 -0.13 -26.55 12.91
CA PRO A 148 -0.08 -27.90 12.35
C PRO A 148 -1.13 -28.09 11.25
N GLU A 149 -0.77 -28.82 10.19
CA GLU A 149 -1.58 -28.99 8.96
C GLU A 149 -2.99 -29.56 9.23
N GLU A 150 -3.15 -30.33 10.30
CA GLU A 150 -4.40 -31.00 10.68
C GLU A 150 -5.36 -30.14 11.51
N THR A 151 -5.02 -28.89 11.85
CA THR A 151 -5.83 -28.06 12.76
C THR A 151 -7.05 -27.43 12.08
N ALA A 152 -6.82 -26.49 11.18
CA ALA A 152 -7.84 -25.77 10.41
C ALA A 152 -7.18 -25.00 9.26
N PRO A 153 -7.95 -24.51 8.26
CA PRO A 153 -7.41 -23.62 7.25
C PRO A 153 -6.74 -22.40 7.88
N CYS A 154 -5.53 -22.07 7.40
CA CYS A 154 -4.75 -20.93 7.86
C CYS A 154 -4.38 -20.01 6.69
N ILE A 155 -4.63 -18.71 6.84
CA ILE A 155 -4.19 -17.67 5.90
C ILE A 155 -2.98 -16.95 6.49
N VAL A 156 -1.85 -16.99 5.79
CA VAL A 156 -0.66 -16.20 6.14
C VAL A 156 -0.74 -14.86 5.42
N ALA A 157 -0.96 -13.79 6.20
CA ALA A 157 -1.09 -12.41 5.75
C ALA A 157 -0.17 -11.46 6.56
N SER A 158 1.01 -11.95 6.95
CA SER A 158 2.01 -11.26 7.80
C SER A 158 2.70 -10.08 7.11
N GLY A 159 2.43 -9.89 5.82
CA GLY A 159 2.86 -8.73 5.07
C GLY A 159 4.35 -8.75 4.71
N PRO A 160 4.84 -7.61 4.17
CA PRO A 160 6.21 -7.46 3.68
C PRO A 160 7.28 -7.79 4.74
N LEU A 161 7.07 -7.33 5.97
CA LEU A 161 8.03 -7.41 7.05
C LEU A 161 7.66 -8.55 8.02
N THR A 162 7.49 -9.75 7.48
CA THR A 162 7.21 -10.96 8.25
C THR A 162 8.31 -11.18 9.29
N SER A 163 7.95 -11.54 10.54
CA SER A 163 8.93 -11.73 11.61
C SER A 163 9.93 -12.83 11.26
N GLU A 164 11.15 -12.74 11.80
CA GLU A 164 12.21 -13.71 11.54
C GLU A 164 11.80 -15.14 11.93
N SER A 165 11.14 -15.29 13.08
CA SER A 165 10.63 -16.56 13.58
C SER A 165 9.63 -17.21 12.60
N LEU A 166 8.62 -16.45 12.16
CA LEU A 166 7.61 -16.92 11.21
C LEU A 166 8.22 -17.18 9.83
N THR A 167 9.17 -16.35 9.39
CA THR A 167 9.93 -16.56 8.16
C THR A 167 10.68 -17.88 8.20
N GLN A 168 11.38 -18.17 9.31
CA GLN A 168 12.09 -19.43 9.49
C GLN A 168 11.14 -20.63 9.47
N SER A 169 9.95 -20.50 10.05
CA SER A 169 8.89 -21.51 9.96
C SER A 169 8.32 -21.67 8.55
N LEU A 170 8.17 -20.58 7.79
CA LEU A 170 7.71 -20.65 6.39
C LEU A 170 8.75 -21.35 5.51
N MET A 171 10.04 -21.09 5.74
CA MET A 171 11.12 -21.72 4.99
C MET A 171 11.15 -23.25 5.13
N THR A 172 10.58 -23.84 6.19
CA THR A 172 10.51 -25.30 6.32
C THR A 172 9.56 -25.93 5.30
N ILE A 173 8.56 -25.18 4.82
CA ILE A 173 7.59 -25.66 3.81
C ILE A 173 7.87 -25.10 2.41
N THR A 174 8.40 -23.89 2.29
CA THR A 174 8.68 -23.26 0.98
C THR A 174 10.10 -23.53 0.48
N GLY A 175 10.99 -24.01 1.34
CA GLY A 175 12.44 -23.91 1.16
C GLY A 175 12.92 -22.44 1.23
N LYS A 176 14.19 -22.20 0.84
CA LYS A 176 14.83 -20.86 0.81
C LYS A 176 14.38 -19.99 -0.38
N LYS A 177 13.08 -19.95 -0.67
CA LYS A 177 12.51 -19.20 -1.82
C LYS A 177 11.64 -18.02 -1.38
N LEU A 178 12.02 -17.37 -0.28
CA LEU A 178 11.37 -16.16 0.21
C LEU A 178 12.30 -14.98 -0.10
N ALA A 179 11.79 -13.98 -0.80
CA ALA A 179 12.54 -12.77 -1.11
C ALA A 179 11.70 -11.56 -0.73
N PHE A 180 12.33 -10.61 -0.03
CA PHE A 180 11.71 -9.35 0.33
C PHE A 180 12.53 -8.18 -0.23
N TYR A 181 11.88 -7.30 -0.97
CA TYR A 181 12.52 -6.12 -1.55
C TYR A 181 11.71 -4.89 -1.15
N ASP A 182 12.19 -4.17 -0.14
CA ASP A 182 11.72 -2.82 0.12
C ASP A 182 12.42 -1.83 -0.80
N ALA A 183 11.71 -0.78 -1.18
CA ALA A 183 12.25 0.38 -1.83
C ALA A 183 11.36 1.56 -1.41
N ILE A 184 11.95 2.47 -0.64
CA ILE A 184 11.26 3.64 -0.07
C ILE A 184 11.64 4.85 -0.92
N ALA A 185 10.68 5.73 -1.17
CA ALA A 185 10.92 6.97 -1.90
C ALA A 185 11.26 8.12 -0.92
N PRO A 186 12.23 8.99 -1.24
CA PRO A 186 12.58 10.12 -0.39
C PRO A 186 11.40 11.07 -0.11
N ILE A 187 11.43 11.70 1.06
CA ILE A 187 10.51 12.75 1.48
C ILE A 187 11.32 14.02 1.68
N VAL A 188 10.81 15.15 1.17
CA VAL A 188 11.43 16.47 1.25
C VAL A 188 10.55 17.44 2.03
N GLU A 189 11.18 18.35 2.77
CA GLU A 189 10.49 19.38 3.55
C GLU A 189 9.98 20.50 2.62
N ALA A 190 8.77 20.99 2.88
CA ALA A 190 8.10 21.94 2.00
C ALA A 190 8.81 23.30 1.88
N ASP A 191 9.43 23.77 2.96
CA ASP A 191 10.16 25.03 3.04
C ASP A 191 11.55 24.98 2.37
N SER A 192 12.05 23.77 2.09
CA SER A 192 13.27 23.55 1.31
C SER A 192 13.07 23.65 -0.21
N LEU A 193 11.81 23.69 -0.68
CA LEU A 193 11.48 23.71 -2.09
C LEU A 193 11.52 25.13 -2.68
N ASP A 194 12.22 25.27 -3.81
CA ASP A 194 12.16 26.49 -4.62
C ASP A 194 10.85 26.56 -5.41
N MET A 195 9.90 27.31 -4.86
CA MET A 195 8.57 27.51 -5.43
C MET A 195 8.54 28.48 -6.63
N GLU A 196 9.66 29.12 -6.99
CA GLU A 196 9.77 29.88 -8.25
C GLU A 196 9.96 28.94 -9.45
N ILE A 197 10.52 27.75 -9.22
CA ILE A 197 10.72 26.71 -10.24
C ILE A 197 9.56 25.70 -10.24
N VAL A 198 9.18 25.26 -9.05
CA VAL A 198 8.18 24.20 -8.85
C VAL A 198 6.77 24.74 -9.08
N TYR A 199 5.95 23.99 -9.82
CA TYR A 199 4.55 24.38 -10.06
C TYR A 199 3.56 23.30 -9.65
N ARG A 200 2.40 23.75 -9.16
CA ARG A 200 1.31 22.86 -8.75
C ARG A 200 0.45 22.50 -9.96
N LYS A 201 0.30 21.20 -10.24
CA LYS A 201 -0.57 20.69 -11.31
C LYS A 201 -0.83 19.19 -11.17
N SER A 202 -2.07 18.78 -11.46
CA SER A 202 -2.45 17.38 -11.70
C SER A 202 -2.55 17.12 -13.20
N ARG A 203 -2.22 15.91 -13.64
CA ARG A 203 -2.26 15.54 -15.07
C ARG A 203 -3.67 15.72 -15.64
N TYR A 204 -3.75 16.40 -16.79
CA TYR A 204 -5.01 16.65 -17.52
C TYR A 204 -6.04 17.49 -16.75
N ASP A 205 -5.69 18.03 -15.59
CA ASP A 205 -6.60 18.82 -14.78
C ASP A 205 -6.55 20.30 -15.19
N SER A 206 -7.71 20.95 -15.16
CA SER A 206 -7.85 22.39 -15.40
C SER A 206 -7.64 23.20 -14.12
N GLY A 207 -7.74 22.58 -12.95
CA GLY A 207 -7.47 23.20 -11.65
C GLY A 207 -5.97 23.25 -11.28
N PRO A 208 -5.65 23.82 -10.10
CA PRO A 208 -4.28 23.88 -9.60
C PRO A 208 -3.69 22.48 -9.33
N GLY A 209 -4.51 21.47 -9.06
CA GLY A 209 -4.08 20.09 -8.83
C GLY A 209 -3.39 19.84 -7.49
N ASP A 210 -3.04 18.57 -7.24
CA ASP A 210 -2.62 18.07 -5.93
C ASP A 210 -1.11 17.77 -5.84
N TYR A 211 -0.42 17.76 -6.99
CA TYR A 211 1.00 17.46 -7.10
C TYR A 211 1.79 18.74 -7.32
N LEU A 212 2.96 18.82 -6.70
CA LEU A 212 4.01 19.71 -7.12
C LEU A 212 4.83 19.02 -8.22
N ASN A 213 5.32 19.80 -9.18
CA ASN A 213 6.03 19.29 -10.34
C ASN A 213 7.35 20.05 -10.45
N CYS A 214 8.45 19.31 -10.40
CA CYS A 214 9.80 19.82 -10.63
C CYS A 214 10.17 19.50 -12.08
N PRO A 215 10.00 20.45 -13.02
CA PRO A 215 10.31 20.23 -14.43
C PRO A 215 11.82 20.11 -14.63
N MET A 216 12.21 19.32 -15.63
CA MET A 216 13.57 19.28 -16.16
C MET A 216 13.55 19.50 -17.66
N ASP A 217 14.52 20.24 -18.17
CA ASP A 217 14.89 20.21 -19.58
C ASP A 217 15.67 18.94 -19.94
N ARG A 218 16.18 18.88 -21.17
CA ARG A 218 16.86 17.68 -21.66
C ARG A 218 18.23 17.51 -21.03
N GLU A 219 18.95 18.61 -20.88
CA GLU A 219 20.30 18.69 -20.35
C GLU A 219 20.30 18.35 -18.84
N GLU A 220 19.37 18.94 -18.08
CA GLU A 220 19.12 18.63 -16.67
C GLU A 220 18.77 17.15 -16.47
N TYR A 221 17.90 16.60 -17.32
CA TYR A 221 17.55 15.19 -17.25
C TYR A 221 18.75 14.28 -17.53
N GLN A 222 19.54 14.58 -18.56
CA GLN A 222 20.72 13.78 -18.90
C GLN A 222 21.74 13.80 -17.77
N TYR A 223 21.97 14.97 -17.18
CA TYR A 223 22.82 15.11 -16.01
C TYR A 223 22.27 14.30 -14.83
N PHE A 224 20.97 14.38 -14.55
CA PHE A 224 20.33 13.60 -13.49
C PHE A 224 20.51 12.09 -13.68
N ILE A 225 20.31 11.59 -14.91
CA ILE A 225 20.50 10.17 -15.25
C ILE A 225 21.97 9.74 -15.08
N GLU A 226 22.93 10.58 -15.46
CA GLU A 226 24.36 10.30 -15.25
C GLU A 226 24.69 10.17 -13.76
N GLN A 227 24.24 11.12 -12.94
CA GLN A 227 24.42 11.06 -11.48
C GLN A 227 23.74 9.83 -10.88
N LEU A 228 22.51 9.54 -11.30
CA LEU A 228 21.77 8.38 -10.82
C LEU A 228 22.45 7.05 -11.17
N SER A 229 23.06 6.96 -12.37
CA SER A 229 23.75 5.75 -12.83
C SER A 229 25.03 5.44 -12.06
N THR A 230 25.61 6.46 -11.42
CA THR A 230 26.87 6.36 -10.66
C THR A 230 26.67 6.43 -9.16
N ALA A 231 25.42 6.57 -8.69
CA ALA A 231 25.10 6.66 -7.28
C ALA A 231 25.44 5.37 -6.52
N GLN A 232 25.92 5.54 -5.28
CA GLN A 232 26.20 4.42 -4.40
C GLN A 232 24.89 3.81 -3.89
N THR A 233 24.81 2.48 -3.93
CA THR A 233 23.65 1.71 -3.46
C THR A 233 24.05 0.79 -2.33
N VAL A 234 23.13 0.54 -1.41
CA VAL A 234 23.34 -0.44 -0.35
C VAL A 234 23.45 -1.83 -0.99
N PRO A 235 24.60 -2.53 -0.84
CA PRO A 235 24.79 -3.83 -1.46
C PRO A 235 23.79 -4.85 -0.89
N LEU A 236 23.26 -5.69 -1.77
CA LEU A 236 22.43 -6.81 -1.35
C LEU A 236 23.29 -7.82 -0.56
N GLN A 237 22.76 -8.33 0.55
CA GLN A 237 23.42 -9.42 1.27
C GLN A 237 23.20 -10.75 0.53
N GLY A 238 24.29 -11.43 0.15
CA GLY A 238 24.26 -12.83 -0.32
C GLY A 238 24.20 -13.04 -1.85
N HIS A 239 24.56 -14.25 -2.28
CA HIS A 239 24.54 -14.73 -3.67
C HIS A 239 23.12 -15.01 -4.20
N GLU A 240 22.21 -14.05 -4.06
CA GLU A 240 20.85 -14.15 -4.62
C GLU A 240 20.78 -13.50 -6.01
N GLU A 241 20.19 -14.20 -6.97
CA GLU A 241 19.81 -13.60 -8.26
C GLU A 241 18.80 -12.47 -8.02
N GLN A 242 19.07 -11.28 -8.56
CA GLN A 242 18.21 -10.11 -8.41
C GLN A 242 16.84 -10.34 -9.05
N LYS A 243 15.79 -10.50 -8.23
CA LYS A 243 14.40 -10.56 -8.70
C LYS A 243 13.65 -9.33 -8.23
N TYR A 244 13.53 -8.30 -9.07
CA TYR A 244 12.77 -7.13 -8.69
C TYR A 244 11.26 -7.34 -8.87
N PHE A 245 10.46 -6.73 -8.00
CA PHE A 245 9.03 -6.58 -8.26
C PHE A 245 8.85 -5.51 -9.34
N GLU A 246 8.48 -5.93 -10.54
CA GLU A 246 8.35 -5.06 -11.72
C GLU A 246 7.36 -3.89 -11.53
N GLY A 247 6.40 -4.03 -10.62
CA GLY A 247 5.45 -2.96 -10.27
C GLY A 247 6.01 -1.87 -9.35
N CYS A 248 7.20 -2.06 -8.75
CA CYS A 248 7.83 -1.13 -7.80
C CYS A 248 9.37 -1.22 -7.89
N LEU A 249 9.92 -0.85 -9.05
CA LEU A 249 11.37 -0.89 -9.31
C LEU A 249 12.08 0.29 -8.66
N PRO A 250 13.24 0.10 -8.00
CA PRO A 250 14.08 1.21 -7.59
C PRO A 250 14.46 2.11 -8.77
N ILE A 251 14.50 3.43 -8.59
CA ILE A 251 14.73 4.40 -9.66
C ILE A 251 16.09 4.18 -10.36
N GLU A 252 17.12 3.79 -9.60
CA GLU A 252 18.43 3.42 -10.12
C GLU A 252 18.40 2.16 -10.99
N ILE A 253 17.50 1.22 -10.70
CA ILE A 253 17.31 0.01 -11.52
C ILE A 253 16.53 0.33 -12.79
N MET A 254 15.55 1.24 -12.72
CA MET A 254 14.89 1.77 -13.92
C MET A 254 15.91 2.45 -14.84
N CYS A 255 16.80 3.26 -14.27
CA CYS A 255 17.89 3.92 -14.99
C CYS A 255 18.83 2.90 -15.66
N ALA A 256 19.27 1.87 -14.93
CA ALA A 256 20.14 0.82 -15.45
C ALA A 256 19.53 0.02 -16.62
N ARG A 257 18.19 -0.06 -16.69
CA ARG A 257 17.46 -0.72 -17.80
C ARG A 257 17.33 0.15 -19.04
N GLY A 258 17.67 1.43 -18.95
CA GLY A 258 17.74 2.34 -20.08
C GLY A 258 17.47 3.78 -19.67
N GLU A 259 18.20 4.71 -20.30
CA GLU A 259 18.15 6.15 -19.99
C GLU A 259 16.76 6.76 -20.08
N ASN A 260 15.84 6.24 -20.91
CA ASN A 260 14.48 6.78 -21.06
C ASN A 260 13.44 6.04 -20.21
N THR A 261 13.81 4.95 -19.53
CA THR A 261 12.89 4.17 -18.70
C THR A 261 12.24 5.03 -17.60
N PRO A 262 12.97 5.91 -16.88
CA PRO A 262 12.36 6.84 -15.93
C PRO A 262 11.34 7.78 -16.59
N ARG A 263 11.63 8.32 -17.78
CA ARG A 263 10.71 9.20 -18.55
C ARG A 263 9.45 8.52 -19.06
N PHE A 264 9.46 7.21 -19.21
CA PHE A 264 8.24 6.46 -19.51
C PHE A 264 7.50 6.00 -18.24
N GLY A 265 8.15 6.07 -17.07
CA GLY A 265 7.58 5.75 -15.76
C GLY A 265 7.43 6.98 -14.87
N PRO A 266 8.16 7.06 -13.73
CA PRO A 266 7.94 8.07 -12.70
C PRO A 266 8.23 9.51 -13.15
N MET A 267 9.08 9.68 -14.17
CA MET A 267 9.49 11.00 -14.68
C MET A 267 8.74 11.47 -15.93
N LYS A 268 7.61 10.84 -16.25
CA LYS A 268 6.83 11.12 -17.46
C LYS A 268 6.25 12.54 -17.44
N PRO A 269 6.47 13.40 -18.45
CA PRO A 269 5.96 14.78 -18.41
C PRO A 269 4.51 14.95 -18.90
N VAL A 270 3.93 13.92 -19.52
CA VAL A 270 2.67 14.05 -20.29
C VAL A 270 1.51 14.64 -19.48
N GLY A 271 0.91 15.71 -20.02
CA GLY A 271 -0.25 16.37 -19.44
C GLY A 271 0.08 17.31 -18.28
N LEU A 272 1.34 17.75 -18.20
CA LEU A 272 1.86 18.67 -17.19
C LEU A 272 2.61 19.81 -17.90
N PRO A 273 1.90 20.70 -18.62
CA PRO A 273 2.54 21.85 -19.23
C PRO A 273 3.10 22.77 -18.13
N ASP A 274 4.39 23.12 -18.26
CA ASP A 274 5.04 24.09 -17.38
C ASP A 274 4.41 25.48 -17.62
N PRO A 275 3.87 26.17 -16.58
CA PRO A 275 3.26 27.48 -16.72
C PRO A 275 4.18 28.54 -17.35
N ARG A 276 5.50 28.39 -17.22
CA ARG A 276 6.50 29.33 -17.75
C ARG A 276 6.68 29.20 -19.25
N THR A 277 6.51 27.99 -19.80
CA THR A 277 6.76 27.69 -21.22
C THR A 277 5.49 27.34 -22.01
N GLY A 278 4.41 26.98 -21.31
CA GLY A 278 3.17 26.47 -21.88
C GLY A 278 3.27 25.08 -22.51
N LYS A 279 4.39 24.37 -22.33
CA LYS A 279 4.69 23.08 -22.96
C LYS A 279 4.98 22.03 -21.90
N ASP A 280 4.71 20.77 -22.22
CA ASP A 280 5.17 19.65 -21.38
C ASP A 280 6.72 19.68 -21.30
N PRO A 281 7.31 19.62 -20.09
CA PRO A 281 8.76 19.61 -19.93
C PRO A 281 9.38 18.33 -20.52
N TYR A 282 10.71 18.25 -20.59
CA TYR A 282 11.35 17.04 -21.10
C TYR A 282 11.14 15.85 -20.15
N ALA A 283 11.27 16.10 -18.85
CA ALA A 283 10.95 15.18 -17.76
C ALA A 283 10.39 15.96 -16.57
N VAL A 284 9.80 15.26 -15.59
CA VAL A 284 9.26 15.90 -14.38
C VAL A 284 9.41 14.98 -13.18
N VAL A 285 9.84 15.52 -12.03
CA VAL A 285 9.68 14.82 -10.75
C VAL A 285 8.40 15.33 -10.10
N GLN A 286 7.45 14.43 -9.82
CA GLN A 286 6.23 14.80 -9.11
C GLN A 286 6.44 14.63 -7.61
N LEU A 287 6.05 15.63 -6.83
CA LEU A 287 6.00 15.55 -5.37
C LEU A 287 4.54 15.54 -4.92
N ARG A 288 4.19 14.66 -3.98
CA ARG A 288 2.85 14.56 -3.41
C ARG A 288 2.91 14.86 -1.92
N SER A 289 1.96 15.67 -1.45
CA SER A 289 1.88 15.96 -0.02
C SER A 289 1.63 14.70 0.81
N GLU A 290 2.36 14.57 1.92
CA GLU A 290 2.25 13.45 2.85
C GLU A 290 1.28 13.72 4.02
N ASN A 291 0.90 14.98 4.24
CA ASN A 291 0.01 15.39 5.33
C ASN A 291 -0.91 16.55 4.91
N LEU A 292 -1.99 16.78 5.68
CA LEU A 292 -2.96 17.83 5.37
C LEU A 292 -2.37 19.25 5.44
N GLN A 293 -1.32 19.44 6.24
CA GLN A 293 -0.61 20.71 6.42
C GLN A 293 0.31 21.05 5.25
N CYS A 294 0.51 20.14 4.29
CA CYS A 294 1.43 20.32 3.18
C CYS A 294 2.88 20.62 3.62
N SER A 295 3.33 20.13 4.77
CA SER A 295 4.68 20.41 5.30
C SER A 295 5.76 19.46 4.80
N HIS A 296 5.37 18.29 4.27
CA HIS A 296 6.27 17.27 3.74
C HIS A 296 5.72 16.75 2.42
N TYR A 297 6.63 16.45 1.49
CA TYR A 297 6.29 15.92 0.17
C TYR A 297 7.11 14.68 -0.18
N ASN A 298 6.44 13.63 -0.61
CA ASN A 298 7.07 12.41 -1.12
C ASN A 298 7.42 12.55 -2.61
N MET A 299 8.62 12.08 -3.01
CA MET A 299 9.02 11.97 -4.41
C MET A 299 8.33 10.78 -5.08
N VAL A 300 7.32 11.04 -5.91
CA VAL A 300 6.43 10.01 -6.44
C VAL A 300 7.16 9.07 -7.39
N GLY A 301 7.25 7.79 -7.01
CA GLY A 301 7.85 6.74 -7.85
C GLY A 301 9.38 6.71 -7.82
N PHE A 302 10.00 7.40 -6.85
CA PHE A 302 11.45 7.46 -6.61
C PHE A 302 11.91 6.50 -5.52
N GLN A 303 11.23 5.36 -5.38
CA GLN A 303 11.70 4.30 -4.49
C GLN A 303 13.17 3.94 -4.81
N THR A 304 14.01 3.80 -3.79
CA THR A 304 15.45 3.64 -3.99
C THR A 304 16.11 2.81 -2.88
N LYS A 305 17.30 2.27 -3.18
CA LYS A 305 18.25 1.66 -2.24
C LYS A 305 19.59 2.42 -2.22
N MET A 306 19.61 3.63 -2.79
CA MET A 306 20.78 4.50 -2.70
C MET A 306 21.10 4.81 -1.24
N THR A 307 22.39 4.97 -0.95
CA THR A 307 22.83 5.44 0.36
C THR A 307 22.42 6.90 0.56
N TYR A 308 22.18 7.30 1.82
CA TYR A 308 21.93 8.70 2.21
C TYR A 308 23.16 9.58 2.01
#